data_AF-A0A7Y2D3G0-F1
#
_entry.id   AF-A0A7Y2D3G0-F1
#
_cell.length_a   1.000
_cell.length_b   1.000
_cell.length_c   1.000
_cell.angle_alpha   90.00
_cell.angle_beta   90.00
_cell.angle_gamma   90.00
#
_symmetry.space_group_name_H-M   'P 1'
#
loop_
_entity.id
_entity.type
_entity.pdbx_description
1 polymer ?
#
loop_
_entity_poly.entity_id
_entity_poly.type
_entity_poly.pdbx_seq_one_letter_code
_entity_poly.pdbx_strand_id
1 'polypeptide(L)'
;MYLEIPGITLIPQQLRMSCWYASARMLIRWRQDKVQMSVQGLIPPEMDAKCIEIRDDNRGINNTKIIAMAQRLGLKVIPPMTAAPELLFGWLQQYGPLWVNGTRHIVVIGGMRFHPSNGWELKVYDPAPVGSGRIEWRDLNDWFEFGNSNSTRDTTKWAALSFLHCPA
;
A
#
# COMPACT_ATOMS: atom_id res chain seq x y z
N MET A 1 17.60 -5.68 12.26
CA MET A 1 16.22 -6.21 12.17
C MET A 1 15.83 -6.31 10.70
N TYR A 2 15.15 -7.38 10.28
CA TYR A 2 14.79 -7.61 8.87
C TYR A 2 13.51 -8.44 8.79
N LEU A 3 12.60 -8.02 7.91
CA LEU A 3 11.36 -8.71 7.57
C LEU A 3 11.05 -8.48 6.10
N GLU A 4 10.70 -9.55 5.40
CA GLU A 4 10.05 -9.49 4.10
C GLU A 4 8.84 -10.42 4.11
N ILE A 5 7.74 -9.92 3.56
CA ILE A 5 6.52 -10.69 3.41
C ILE A 5 6.59 -11.45 2.07
N PRO A 6 6.58 -12.79 2.09
CA PRO A 6 6.70 -13.57 0.87
C PRO A 6 5.43 -13.54 0.02
N GLY A 7 5.57 -13.85 -1.27
CA GLY A 7 4.45 -14.10 -2.18
C GLY A 7 3.72 -12.85 -2.70
N ILE A 8 4.23 -11.65 -2.45
CA ILE A 8 3.67 -10.42 -3.03
C ILE A 8 4.12 -10.34 -4.50
N THR A 9 3.15 -10.19 -5.40
CA THR A 9 3.41 -9.95 -6.82
C THR A 9 3.21 -8.47 -7.13
N LEU A 10 4.21 -7.82 -7.72
CA LEU A 10 4.06 -6.46 -8.23
C LEU A 10 3.03 -6.45 -9.36
N ILE A 11 2.01 -5.58 -9.23
CA ILE A 11 1.04 -5.32 -10.28
C ILE A 11 1.21 -3.85 -10.70
N PRO A 12 1.73 -3.58 -11.91
CA PRO A 12 1.86 -2.21 -12.40
C PRO A 12 0.50 -1.57 -12.63
N GLN A 13 0.41 -0.26 -12.38
CA GLN A 13 -0.75 0.53 -12.78
C GLN A 13 -0.82 0.61 -14.31
N GLN A 14 -2.03 0.52 -14.86
CA GLN A 14 -2.25 0.59 -16.31
C GLN A 14 -2.66 1.99 -16.77
N LEU A 15 -3.13 2.83 -15.84
CA LEU A 15 -3.49 4.22 -16.09
C LEU A 15 -2.71 5.13 -15.15
N ARG A 16 -2.56 6.41 -15.52
CA ARG A 16 -1.74 7.40 -14.78
C ARG A 16 -2.16 7.58 -13.32
N MET A 17 -3.46 7.47 -13.02
CA MET A 17 -4.02 7.70 -11.68
C MET A 17 -4.62 6.42 -11.07
N SER A 18 -4.20 5.23 -11.52
CA SER A 18 -4.71 3.95 -11.03
C SER A 18 -3.76 3.24 -10.06
N CYS A 19 -2.84 3.95 -9.40
CA CYS A 19 -1.94 3.38 -8.39
C CYS A 19 -2.72 2.71 -7.24
N TRP A 20 -3.77 3.36 -6.75
CA TRP A 20 -4.64 2.86 -5.70
C TRP A 20 -5.27 1.50 -6.03
N TYR A 21 -5.72 1.35 -7.28
CA TYR A 21 -6.40 0.17 -7.80
C TYR A 21 -5.40 -0.98 -7.93
N ALA A 22 -4.22 -0.71 -8.50
CA ALA A 22 -3.15 -1.68 -8.63
C ALA A 22 -2.66 -2.17 -7.26
N SER A 23 -2.47 -1.28 -6.29
CA SER A 23 -2.08 -1.63 -4.92
C SER A 23 -3.16 -2.46 -4.21
N ALA A 24 -4.45 -2.16 -4.39
CA ALA A 24 -5.52 -2.97 -3.82
C ALA A 24 -5.52 -4.40 -4.41
N ARG A 25 -5.26 -4.54 -5.72
CA ARG A 25 -5.08 -5.84 -6.38
C ARG A 25 -3.92 -6.62 -5.80
N MET A 26 -2.75 -5.98 -5.60
CA MET A 26 -1.58 -6.65 -5.01
C MET A 26 -1.91 -7.25 -3.64
N LEU A 27 -2.59 -6.46 -2.80
CA LEU A 27 -2.93 -6.86 -1.44
C LEU A 27 -3.94 -8.01 -1.40
N ILE A 28 -5.03 -7.89 -2.16
CA ILE A 28 -6.10 -8.89 -2.19
C ILE A 28 -5.61 -10.18 -2.84
N ARG A 29 -4.86 -10.07 -3.94
CA ARG A 29 -4.27 -11.22 -4.62
C ARG A 29 -3.31 -11.97 -3.71
N TRP A 30 -2.40 -11.27 -3.04
CA TRP A 30 -1.51 -11.87 -2.04
C TRP A 30 -2.28 -12.66 -1.00
N ARG A 31 -3.37 -12.09 -0.46
CA ARG A 31 -4.17 -12.76 0.55
C ARG A 31 -4.83 -14.03 0.01
N GLN A 32 -5.45 -13.95 -1.17
CA GLN A 32 -6.13 -15.08 -1.81
C GLN A 32 -5.15 -16.19 -2.19
N ASP A 33 -3.96 -15.84 -2.69
CA ASP A 33 -2.90 -16.80 -2.99
C ASP A 33 -2.37 -17.43 -1.70
N LYS A 34 -2.23 -16.67 -0.60
CA LYS A 34 -1.78 -17.24 0.69
C LYS A 34 -2.75 -18.29 1.25
N VAL A 35 -4.06 -18.10 1.09
CA VAL A 35 -5.07 -19.06 1.59
C VAL A 35 -5.56 -20.04 0.51
N GLN A 36 -5.10 -19.90 -0.73
CA GLN A 36 -5.51 -20.71 -1.89
C GLN A 36 -7.04 -20.75 -2.12
N MET A 37 -7.74 -19.65 -1.78
CA MET A 37 -9.19 -19.53 -1.95
C MET A 37 -9.63 -18.06 -1.97
N SER A 38 -10.86 -17.82 -2.45
CA SER A 38 -11.53 -16.54 -2.23
C SER A 38 -11.80 -16.34 -0.73
N VAL A 39 -11.50 -15.16 -0.20
CA VAL A 39 -11.81 -14.80 1.18
C VAL A 39 -13.17 -14.11 1.23
N GLN A 40 -14.09 -14.63 2.03
CA GLN A 40 -15.42 -14.05 2.18
C GLN A 40 -15.32 -12.58 2.62
N GLY A 41 -16.06 -11.71 1.94
CA GLY A 41 -16.06 -10.28 2.21
C GLY A 41 -14.88 -9.51 1.62
N LEU A 42 -13.88 -10.18 1.05
CA LEU A 42 -12.77 -9.54 0.33
C LEU A 42 -13.07 -9.54 -1.17
N ILE A 43 -13.35 -8.38 -1.73
CA ILE A 43 -13.77 -8.22 -3.14
C ILE A 43 -12.58 -7.68 -3.94
N PRO A 44 -12.02 -8.43 -4.91
CA PRO A 44 -11.02 -7.88 -5.83
C PRO A 44 -11.59 -6.64 -6.55
N PRO A 45 -10.84 -5.54 -6.68
CA PRO A 45 -11.38 -4.30 -7.26
C PRO A 45 -11.77 -4.45 -8.73
N GLU A 46 -11.25 -5.46 -9.45
CA GLU A 46 -11.71 -5.85 -10.80
C GLU A 46 -13.08 -6.53 -10.85
N MET A 47 -13.63 -6.91 -9.69
CA MET A 47 -14.97 -7.47 -9.55
C MET A 47 -15.97 -6.45 -8.97
N ASP A 48 -15.51 -5.24 -8.61
CA ASP A 48 -16.36 -4.16 -8.10
C ASP A 48 -16.59 -3.09 -9.17
N ALA A 49 -17.84 -2.97 -9.64
CA ALA A 49 -18.21 -2.04 -10.72
C ALA A 49 -17.85 -0.58 -10.39
N LYS A 50 -17.95 -0.17 -9.13
CA LYS A 50 -17.62 1.21 -8.74
C LYS A 50 -16.11 1.45 -8.79
N CYS A 51 -15.30 0.48 -8.39
CA CYS A 51 -13.85 0.58 -8.49
C CYS A 51 -13.38 0.62 -9.95
N ILE A 52 -14.03 -0.14 -10.84
CA ILE A 52 -13.80 -0.06 -12.28
C ILE A 52 -14.12 1.34 -12.81
N GLU A 53 -15.30 1.88 -12.47
CA GLU A 53 -15.70 3.24 -12.87
C GLU A 53 -14.70 4.30 -12.40
N ILE A 54 -14.29 4.26 -11.12
CA ILE A 54 -13.31 5.21 -10.57
C ILE A 54 -11.93 5.06 -11.25
N ARG A 55 -11.52 3.83 -11.54
CA ARG A 55 -10.27 3.55 -12.26
C ARG A 55 -10.32 4.15 -13.65
N ASP A 56 -11.42 3.95 -14.38
CA ASP A 56 -11.58 4.36 -15.78
C ASP A 56 -11.76 5.87 -15.94
N ASP A 57 -12.29 6.57 -14.93
CA ASP A 57 -12.25 8.04 -14.87
C ASP A 57 -10.80 8.58 -14.78
N ASN A 58 -9.84 7.75 -14.35
CA ASN A 58 -8.41 8.07 -14.31
C ASN A 58 -8.07 9.41 -13.62
N ARG A 59 -8.87 9.80 -12.62
CA ARG A 59 -8.63 10.97 -11.76
C ARG A 59 -8.03 10.62 -10.39
N GLY A 60 -7.90 9.33 -10.10
CA GLY A 60 -7.41 8.83 -8.84
C GLY A 60 -8.48 8.80 -7.74
N ILE A 61 -8.07 8.40 -6.55
CA ILE A 61 -8.92 8.37 -5.36
C ILE A 61 -8.49 9.46 -4.39
N ASN A 62 -9.44 10.20 -3.85
CA ASN A 62 -9.18 11.18 -2.81
C ASN A 62 -9.06 10.47 -1.44
N ASN A 63 -8.18 10.96 -0.56
CA ASN A 63 -7.99 10.42 0.78
C ASN A 63 -9.30 10.33 1.58
N THR A 64 -10.24 11.27 1.40
CA THR A 64 -11.57 11.21 2.05
C THR A 64 -12.41 10.01 1.62
N LYS A 65 -12.10 9.40 0.47
CA LYS A 65 -12.79 8.23 -0.09
C LYS A 65 -12.08 6.92 0.21
N ILE A 66 -10.85 6.94 0.76
CA ILE A 66 -10.06 5.73 1.01
C ILE A 66 -10.79 4.78 1.96
N ILE A 67 -11.34 5.29 3.08
CA ILE A 67 -12.04 4.45 4.07
C ILE A 67 -13.26 3.78 3.44
N ALA A 68 -14.06 4.54 2.68
CA ALA A 68 -15.24 3.99 2.01
C ALA A 68 -14.88 2.97 0.91
N MET A 69 -13.74 3.14 0.24
CA MET A 69 -13.21 2.17 -0.71
C MET A 69 -12.72 0.91 0.02
N ALA A 70 -11.97 1.08 1.11
CA ALA A 70 -11.48 -0.02 1.93
C ALA A 70 -12.63 -0.90 2.43
N GLN A 71 -13.68 -0.28 2.99
CA GLN A 71 -14.89 -0.99 3.43
C GLN A 71 -15.56 -1.77 2.30
N ARG A 72 -15.68 -1.17 1.11
CA ARG A 72 -16.26 -1.83 -0.07
C ARG A 72 -15.47 -3.03 -0.54
N LEU A 73 -14.14 -2.96 -0.48
CA LEU A 73 -13.27 -4.08 -0.86
C LEU A 73 -13.08 -5.11 0.27
N GLY A 74 -13.59 -4.85 1.48
CA GLY A 74 -13.37 -5.70 2.66
C GLY A 74 -12.03 -5.50 3.36
N LEU A 75 -11.28 -4.48 2.98
CA LEU A 75 -10.02 -4.10 3.63
C LEU A 75 -10.30 -3.46 5.00
N LYS A 76 -9.32 -3.58 5.89
CA LYS A 76 -9.36 -3.01 7.24
C LYS A 76 -8.39 -1.86 7.33
N VAL A 77 -8.86 -0.75 7.90
CA VAL A 77 -8.04 0.43 8.18
C VAL A 77 -7.35 0.22 9.52
N ILE A 78 -6.04 0.40 9.55
CA ILE A 78 -5.29 0.53 10.80
C ILE A 78 -5.53 1.97 11.29
N PRO A 79 -6.04 2.19 12.51
CA PRO A 79 -6.34 3.52 13.02
C PRO A 79 -5.15 4.49 12.87
N PRO A 80 -5.39 5.75 12.48
CA PRO A 80 -4.32 6.72 12.28
C PRO A 80 -3.64 7.02 13.62
N MET A 81 -2.40 6.56 13.75
CA MET A 81 -1.48 6.90 14.82
C MET A 81 -0.11 7.13 14.21
N THR A 82 0.72 7.96 14.84
CA THR A 82 2.14 8.08 14.46
C THR A 82 2.76 6.69 14.60
N ALA A 83 3.04 6.03 13.48
CA ALA A 83 3.59 4.69 13.52
C ALA A 83 5.09 4.81 13.79
N ALA A 84 5.48 4.53 15.03
CA ALA A 84 6.88 4.26 15.32
C ALA A 84 7.36 3.09 14.42
N PRO A 85 8.63 3.06 14.00
CA PRO A 85 9.16 1.99 13.15
C PRO A 85 8.85 0.59 13.67
N GLU A 86 8.93 0.39 14.98
CA GLU A 86 8.66 -0.88 15.67
C GLU A 86 7.20 -1.31 15.54
N LEU A 87 6.29 -0.34 15.54
CA LEU A 87 4.86 -0.61 15.36
C LEU A 87 4.55 -1.02 13.92
N LEU A 88 5.15 -0.32 12.95
CA LEU A 88 5.02 -0.67 11.53
C LEU A 88 5.57 -2.09 11.28
N PHE A 89 6.69 -2.43 11.90
CA PHE A 89 7.24 -3.79 11.87
C PHE A 89 6.24 -4.81 12.43
N GLY A 90 5.63 -4.52 13.59
CA GLY A 90 4.60 -5.37 14.19
C GLY A 90 3.37 -5.55 13.29
N TRP A 91 2.91 -4.49 12.63
CA TRP A 91 1.80 -4.57 11.66
C TRP A 91 2.14 -5.45 10.46
N LEU A 92 3.35 -5.34 9.91
CA LEU A 92 3.79 -6.21 8.82
C LEU A 92 3.84 -7.68 9.26
N GLN A 93 4.31 -7.96 10.48
CA GLN A 93 4.30 -9.33 11.02
C GLN A 93 2.89 -9.86 11.22
N GLN A 94 2.00 -9.04 11.78
CA GLN A 94 0.65 -9.45 12.14
C GLN A 94 -0.27 -9.59 10.92
N TYR A 95 -0.21 -8.63 9.99
CA TYR A 95 -1.19 -8.51 8.91
C TYR A 95 -0.63 -8.89 7.53
N GLY A 96 0.69 -8.92 7.36
CA GLY A 96 1.34 -9.09 6.07
C GLY A 96 1.57 -7.74 5.36
N PRO A 97 1.46 -7.67 4.02
CA PRO A 97 1.67 -6.42 3.31
C PRO A 97 0.66 -5.35 3.74
N LEU A 98 1.05 -4.10 3.59
CA LEU A 98 0.22 -2.95 3.90
C LEU A 98 0.04 -2.09 2.66
N TRP A 99 -1.21 -1.78 2.32
CA TRP A 99 -1.51 -0.73 1.37
C TRP A 99 -1.41 0.61 2.10
N VAL A 100 -0.69 1.57 1.54
CA VAL A 100 -0.47 2.88 2.18
C VAL A 100 -0.71 3.99 1.17
N ASN A 101 -1.44 5.02 1.58
CA ASN A 101 -1.56 6.25 0.81
C ASN A 101 -0.52 7.28 1.23
N GLY A 102 -0.09 8.05 0.25
CA GLY A 102 0.41 9.40 0.41
C GLY A 102 -0.65 10.45 0.03
N THR A 103 -0.19 11.61 -0.42
CA THR A 103 -0.96 12.76 -0.86
C THR A 103 -1.46 12.57 -2.29
N ARG A 104 -0.66 11.99 -3.19
CA ARG A 104 -1.01 11.73 -4.61
C ARG A 104 -0.67 10.33 -5.07
N HIS A 105 0.04 9.53 -4.28
CA HIS A 105 0.49 8.20 -4.69
C HIS A 105 0.26 7.15 -3.62
N ILE A 106 -0.02 5.93 -4.05
CA ILE A 106 -0.38 4.80 -3.20
C ILE A 106 0.46 3.60 -3.62
N VAL A 107 0.98 2.87 -2.64
CA VAL A 107 1.87 1.72 -2.86
C VAL A 107 1.55 0.60 -1.88
N VAL A 108 2.27 -0.52 -1.98
CA VAL A 108 2.24 -1.60 -0.99
C VAL A 108 3.60 -1.71 -0.31
N ILE A 109 3.62 -1.69 1.02
CA ILE A 109 4.79 -2.03 1.84
C ILE A 109 4.77 -3.53 2.08
N GLY A 110 5.83 -4.22 1.68
CA GLY A 110 5.97 -5.67 1.80
C GLY A 110 7.14 -6.11 2.65
N GLY A 111 7.82 -5.20 3.34
CA GLY A 111 8.97 -5.54 4.18
C GLY A 111 9.58 -4.32 4.85
N MET A 112 10.44 -4.58 5.82
CA MET A 112 11.13 -3.57 6.61
C MET A 112 12.48 -4.11 7.07
N ARG A 113 13.51 -3.26 7.02
CA ARG A 113 14.85 -3.61 7.51
C ARG A 113 15.52 -2.42 8.19
N PHE A 114 16.47 -2.72 9.06
CA PHE A 114 17.38 -1.73 9.60
C PHE A 114 18.71 -1.80 8.85
N HIS A 115 19.11 -0.69 8.23
CA HIS A 115 20.39 -0.49 7.57
C HIS A 115 21.28 0.42 8.44
N PRO A 116 22.51 -0.01 8.83
CA PRO A 116 23.34 0.75 9.77
C PRO A 116 23.63 2.21 9.39
N SER A 117 23.71 2.52 8.09
CA SER A 117 23.97 3.90 7.62
C SER A 117 22.72 4.74 7.37
N ASN A 118 21.56 4.10 7.12
CA ASN A 118 20.35 4.78 6.66
C ASN A 118 19.20 4.66 7.70
N GLY A 119 19.39 3.89 8.77
CA GLY A 119 18.32 3.60 9.72
C GLY A 119 17.28 2.65 9.12
N TRP A 120 16.00 2.96 9.25
CA TRP A 120 14.93 2.06 8.81
C TRP A 120 14.63 2.24 7.33
N GLU A 121 14.51 1.12 6.62
CA GLU A 121 14.11 1.08 5.21
C GLU A 121 12.89 0.16 5.03
N LEU A 122 12.05 0.49 4.05
CA LEU A 122 10.85 -0.27 3.68
C LEU A 122 10.98 -0.86 2.29
N LYS A 123 10.57 -2.12 2.12
CA LYS A 123 10.43 -2.73 0.81
C LYS A 123 9.10 -2.32 0.22
N VAL A 124 9.16 -1.53 -0.85
CA VAL A 124 8.00 -0.92 -1.48
C VAL A 124 7.73 -1.56 -2.84
N TYR A 125 6.51 -2.02 -3.02
CA TYR A 125 5.94 -2.43 -4.31
C TYR A 125 5.18 -1.22 -4.85
N ASP A 126 5.84 -0.46 -5.70
CA ASP A 126 5.31 0.76 -6.30
C ASP A 126 4.68 0.40 -7.67
N PRO A 127 3.37 0.60 -7.85
CA PRO A 127 2.73 0.30 -9.12
C PRO A 127 3.13 1.26 -10.26
N ALA A 128 3.79 2.39 -9.97
CA ALA A 128 4.33 3.33 -10.95
C ALA A 128 5.79 3.01 -11.32
N PRO A 129 6.23 3.32 -12.56
CA PRO A 129 5.47 3.99 -13.62
C PRO A 129 4.49 3.07 -14.35
N VAL A 130 3.61 3.66 -15.14
CA VAL A 130 2.55 2.95 -15.88
C VAL A 130 3.15 1.81 -16.71
N GLY A 131 2.57 0.62 -16.59
CA GLY A 131 2.96 -0.57 -17.35
C GLY A 131 4.19 -1.32 -16.82
N SER A 132 4.99 -0.75 -15.91
CA SER A 132 6.18 -1.43 -15.38
C SER A 132 6.21 -1.59 -13.86
N GLY A 133 5.76 -0.58 -13.11
CA GLY A 133 5.99 -0.53 -11.67
C GLY A 133 7.48 -0.58 -11.29
N ARG A 134 7.76 -0.73 -9.99
CA ARG A 134 9.10 -1.02 -9.44
C ARG A 134 9.00 -1.62 -8.03
N ILE A 135 10.03 -2.39 -7.66
CA ILE A 135 10.24 -2.86 -6.29
C ILE A 135 11.56 -2.27 -5.81
N GLU A 136 11.54 -1.56 -4.69
CA GLU A 136 12.75 -0.94 -4.14
C GLU A 136 12.70 -0.85 -2.62
N TRP A 137 13.88 -0.68 -2.02
CA TRP A 137 14.00 -0.31 -0.61
C TRP A 137 14.06 1.21 -0.50
N ARG A 138 13.18 1.80 0.31
CA ARG A 138 13.12 3.25 0.55
C ARG A 138 13.41 3.55 2.01
N ASP A 139 14.19 4.59 2.25
CA ASP A 139 14.40 5.13 3.59
C ASP A 139 13.06 5.60 4.20
N LEU A 140 12.79 5.19 5.44
CA LEU A 140 11.55 5.47 6.15
C LEU A 140 11.40 6.97 6.46
N ASN A 141 12.50 7.61 6.85
CA ASN A 141 12.52 9.01 7.26
C ASN A 141 12.40 9.93 6.05
N ASP A 142 13.08 9.61 4.94
CA ASP A 142 12.90 10.34 3.69
C ASP A 142 11.46 10.26 3.18
N TRP A 143 10.83 9.09 3.36
CA TRP A 143 9.51 8.84 2.82
C TRP A 143 8.37 9.35 3.72
N PHE A 144 8.54 9.45 5.04
CA PHE A 144 7.46 9.89 5.95
C PHE A 144 7.75 11.12 6.81
N GLU A 145 9.03 11.50 7.00
CA GLU A 145 9.43 12.60 7.90
C GLU A 145 9.93 13.84 7.15
N PHE A 146 10.68 13.70 6.05
CA PHE A 146 11.43 14.83 5.45
C PHE A 146 11.09 15.20 3.99
N GLY A 147 10.36 14.38 3.24
CA GLY A 147 9.70 14.82 2.00
C GLY A 147 10.61 15.34 0.87
N ASN A 148 11.87 14.86 0.75
CA ASN A 148 12.90 15.54 -0.07
C ASN A 148 13.57 14.77 -1.23
N SER A 149 13.09 13.58 -1.63
CA SER A 149 13.56 12.89 -2.85
C SER A 149 12.52 12.94 -3.98
N ASN A 150 12.88 12.77 -5.25
CA ASN A 150 11.94 12.89 -6.38
C ASN A 150 10.75 11.87 -6.35
N SER A 151 10.73 10.96 -5.37
CA SER A 151 9.66 10.00 -5.02
C SER A 151 8.73 10.50 -3.89
N THR A 152 9.05 11.62 -3.24
CA THR A 152 8.50 12.09 -1.94
C THR A 152 7.49 13.24 -2.02
N ARG A 153 6.94 13.55 -3.19
CA ARG A 153 5.93 14.63 -3.33
C ARG A 153 4.61 14.37 -2.60
N ASP A 154 4.52 13.30 -1.81
CA ASP A 154 3.27 12.69 -1.39
C ASP A 154 3.16 12.36 0.10
N THR A 155 3.92 12.93 1.02
CA THR A 155 3.64 12.67 2.44
C THR A 155 3.80 13.93 3.27
N THR A 156 2.67 14.47 3.75
CA THR A 156 2.65 15.52 4.77
C THR A 156 2.38 14.88 6.12
N LYS A 157 3.42 14.45 6.83
CA LYS A 157 3.37 13.86 8.20
C LYS A 157 2.53 12.57 8.31
N TRP A 158 2.94 11.69 9.22
CA TRP A 158 2.26 10.42 9.52
C TRP A 158 0.74 10.52 9.75
N ALA A 159 0.26 11.67 10.28
CA ALA A 159 -1.16 11.90 10.58
C ALA A 159 -2.09 11.90 9.34
N ALA A 160 -1.56 12.04 8.12
CA ALA A 160 -2.36 12.03 6.89
C ALA A 160 -2.38 10.67 6.18
N LEU A 161 -1.69 9.66 6.73
CA LEU A 161 -1.57 8.34 6.13
C LEU A 161 -2.65 7.41 6.68
N SER A 162 -3.18 6.57 5.80
CA SER A 162 -4.01 5.42 6.11
C SER A 162 -3.25 4.18 5.68
N PHE A 163 -3.11 3.25 6.62
CA PHE A 163 -2.61 1.91 6.34
C PHE A 163 -3.81 0.98 6.25
N LEU A 164 -3.88 0.20 5.17
CA LEU A 164 -4.91 -0.82 4.98
C LEU A 164 -4.28 -2.20 4.91
N HIS A 165 -4.99 -3.19 5.43
CA HIS A 165 -4.61 -4.59 5.36
C HIS A 165 -5.80 -5.48 5.00
N CYS A 166 -5.52 -6.68 4.51
CA CYS A 166 -6.55 -7.72 4.39
C CYS A 166 -6.91 -8.29 5.77
N PRO A 167 -8.17 -8.69 6.00
CA PRO A 167 -8.56 -9.35 7.25
C PRO A 167 -7.77 -10.66 7.47
N ALA A 168 -7.62 -11.02 8.74
CA ALA A 168 -6.86 -12.18 9.21
C ALA A 168 -7.39 -13.51 8.69
#